data_AF-A0A820BU86-F1
#
_entry.id   AF-A0A820BU86-F1
#
_cell.length_a   1.000
_cell.length_b   1.000
_cell.length_c   1.000
_cell.angle_alpha   90.00
_cell.angle_beta   90.00
_cell.angle_gamma   90.00
#
_symmetry.space_group_name_H-M   'P 1'
#
loop_
_entity.id
_entity.type
_entity.pdbx_description
1 polymer ?
#
loop_
_entity_poly.entity_id
_entity_poly.type
_entity_poly.pdbx_seq_one_letter_code
_entity_poly.pdbx_strand_id
1 'polypeptide(L)'
;AVVGCHVSMTSKAQYEQMNVPIAFACAQEDHSFSDAFRAEVEQILARKPDVPSKFLSTEGTVHGFAARPNPDNPVVMKGYTQANDLIAEWAKTHL
;
A
#
# COMPACT_ATOMS: atom_id res chain seq x y z
N ALA A 1 3.72 -10.85 8.36
CA ALA A 1 3.46 -9.47 7.91
C ALA A 1 3.04 -9.45 6.44
N VAL A 2 2.36 -8.41 5.97
CA VAL A 2 1.88 -8.26 4.59
C VAL A 2 2.26 -6.88 4.05
N VAL A 3 2.60 -6.79 2.76
CA VAL A 3 2.73 -5.52 2.04
C VAL A 3 1.87 -5.57 0.78
N GLY A 4 0.95 -4.63 0.64
CA GLY A 4 0.10 -4.48 -0.54
C GLY A 4 0.57 -3.33 -1.41
N CYS A 5 0.89 -3.61 -2.68
CA CYS A 5 1.20 -2.59 -3.68
C CYS A 5 0.06 -2.55 -4.69
N HIS A 6 -0.48 -1.37 -4.98
CA HIS A 6 -1.62 -1.18 -5.92
C HIS A 6 -2.76 -2.20 -5.68
N VAL A 7 -3.26 -2.25 -4.44
CA VAL A 7 -4.20 -3.30 -4.01
C VAL A 7 -5.49 -3.27 -4.84
N SER A 8 -6.02 -4.45 -5.17
CA SER A 8 -7.32 -4.61 -5.81
C SER A 8 -8.05 -5.83 -5.27
N MET A 9 -9.36 -5.90 -5.54
CA MET A 9 -10.20 -7.04 -5.17
C MET A 9 -10.22 -7.34 -3.67
N THR A 10 -10.10 -6.30 -2.83
CA THR A 10 -10.23 -6.42 -1.38
C THR A 10 -11.54 -5.79 -0.89
N SER A 11 -11.89 -6.05 0.37
CA SER A 11 -13.10 -5.58 1.03
C SER A 11 -12.81 -5.10 2.44
N LYS A 12 -13.69 -4.25 2.98
CA LYS A 12 -13.60 -3.79 4.38
C LYS A 12 -13.52 -4.95 5.37
N ALA A 13 -14.34 -5.98 5.18
CA ALA A 13 -14.36 -7.17 6.04
C ALA A 13 -12.99 -7.86 6.13
N GLN A 14 -12.20 -7.88 5.06
CA GLN A 14 -10.84 -8.45 5.12
C GLN A 14 -9.90 -7.62 6.00
N TYR A 15 -10.01 -6.29 5.96
CA TYR A 15 -9.22 -5.41 6.84
C TYR A 15 -9.72 -5.46 8.29
N GLU A 16 -11.02 -5.62 8.51
CA GLU A 16 -11.61 -5.89 9.82
C GLU A 16 -11.17 -7.23 10.42
N GLN A 17 -10.76 -8.19 9.59
CA GLN A 17 -10.20 -9.47 10.03
C GLN A 17 -8.67 -9.48 10.13
N MET A 18 -8.00 -8.44 9.60
CA MET A 18 -6.54 -8.34 9.62
C MET A 18 -5.99 -8.35 11.05
N ASN A 19 -5.05 -9.25 11.33
CA ASN A 19 -4.44 -9.46 12.64
C ASN A 19 -2.90 -9.58 12.56
N VAL A 20 -2.30 -9.20 11.43
CA VAL A 20 -0.85 -9.18 11.21
C VAL A 20 -0.40 -7.80 10.74
N PRO A 21 0.86 -7.40 11.00
CA PRO A 21 1.40 -6.14 10.50
C PRO A 21 1.20 -5.99 9.00
N ILE A 22 0.64 -4.86 8.55
CA ILE A 22 0.35 -4.59 7.14
C ILE A 22 0.85 -3.23 6.68
N ALA A 23 1.48 -3.16 5.51
CA ALA A 23 1.82 -1.89 4.87
C ALA A 23 1.25 -1.78 3.46
N PHE A 24 1.07 -0.55 2.98
CA PHE A 24 0.52 -0.25 1.65
C PHE A 24 1.41 0.73 0.90
N ALA A 25 1.75 0.40 -0.36
CA ALA A 25 2.23 1.35 -1.34
C ALA A 25 1.05 1.75 -2.26
N CYS A 26 0.47 2.90 -1.95
CA CYS A 26 -0.74 3.44 -2.57
C CYS A 26 -0.37 4.30 -3.78
N ALA A 27 -0.84 3.90 -4.96
CA ALA A 27 -0.74 4.74 -6.14
C ALA A 27 -1.51 6.06 -5.95
N GLN A 28 -1.06 7.13 -6.60
CA GLN A 28 -1.75 8.42 -6.53
C GLN A 28 -3.11 8.36 -7.23
N GLU A 29 -3.15 7.74 -8.40
CA GLU A 29 -4.37 7.57 -9.20
C GLU A 29 -4.73 6.08 -9.28
N ASP A 30 -5.65 5.63 -8.43
CA ASP A 30 -6.08 4.25 -8.36
C ASP A 30 -7.61 4.13 -8.23
N HIS A 31 -8.26 3.51 -9.22
CA HIS A 31 -9.69 3.26 -9.16
C HIS A 31 -10.06 2.04 -8.31
N SER A 32 -9.13 1.10 -8.12
CA SER A 32 -9.34 -0.10 -7.31
C SER A 32 -9.17 0.18 -5.82
N PHE A 33 -8.15 0.97 -5.47
CA PHE A 33 -7.88 1.41 -4.10
C PHE A 33 -7.98 2.93 -4.00
N SER A 34 -9.20 3.43 -4.28
CA SER A 34 -9.49 4.87 -4.30
C SER A 34 -9.25 5.55 -2.96
N ASP A 35 -9.08 6.88 -2.97
CA ASP A 35 -8.88 7.68 -1.75
C ASP A 35 -9.99 7.45 -0.71
N ALA A 36 -11.24 7.35 -1.16
CA ALA A 36 -12.37 7.10 -0.28
C ALA A 36 -12.25 5.71 0.40
N PHE A 37 -11.93 4.67 -0.37
CA PHE A 37 -11.78 3.33 0.18
C PHE A 37 -10.54 3.23 1.08
N ARG A 38 -9.42 3.83 0.67
CA ARG A 38 -8.21 3.93 1.48
C ARG A 38 -8.50 4.60 2.83
N ALA A 39 -9.25 5.71 2.85
CA ALA A 39 -9.62 6.39 4.09
C ALA A 39 -10.45 5.50 5.03
N GLU A 40 -11.36 4.69 4.48
CA GLU A 40 -12.09 3.69 5.28
C GLU A 40 -11.14 2.64 5.86
N VAL A 41 -10.18 2.14 5.07
CA VAL A 41 -9.19 1.15 5.54
C VAL A 41 -8.26 1.73 6.61
N GLU A 42 -7.78 2.97 6.43
CA GLU A 42 -6.99 3.69 7.43
C GLU A 42 -7.76 3.80 8.75
N GLN A 43 -9.06 4.14 8.72
CA GLN A 43 -9.90 4.18 9.92
C GLN A 43 -10.09 2.81 10.57
N ILE A 44 -10.27 1.74 9.79
CA ILE A 44 -10.41 0.37 10.31
C ILE A 44 -9.12 -0.05 11.03
N LEU A 45 -7.95 0.19 10.42
CA LEU A 45 -6.66 -0.20 11.00
C LEU A 45 -6.27 0.69 12.18
N ALA A 46 -6.62 1.98 12.18
CA ALA A 46 -6.38 2.88 13.31
C ALA A 46 -7.13 2.44 14.59
N ARG A 47 -8.24 1.70 14.45
CA ARG A 47 -8.98 1.09 15.59
C ARG A 47 -8.33 -0.19 16.12
N LYS A 48 -7.23 -0.63 15.51
CA LYS A 48 -6.48 -1.85 15.86
C LYS A 48 -5.03 -1.49 16.22
N PRO A 49 -4.79 -0.82 17.36
CA PRO A 49 -3.46 -0.34 17.72
C PRO A 49 -2.40 -1.44 17.83
N ASP A 50 -2.81 -2.67 18.13
CA ASP A 50 -1.93 -3.84 18.22
C ASP A 50 -1.54 -4.43 16.84
N VAL A 51 -2.11 -3.91 15.76
CA VAL A 51 -1.81 -4.31 14.37
C VAL A 51 -1.05 -3.16 13.69
N PRO A 52 0.30 -3.20 13.65
CA PRO A 52 1.08 -2.16 13.00
C PRO A 52 0.64 -1.96 11.55
N SER A 53 0.36 -0.70 11.18
CA SER A 53 -0.04 -0.34 9.82
C SER A 53 0.74 0.85 9.28
N LYS A 54 1.12 0.83 8.00
CA LYS A 54 1.80 1.94 7.30
C LYS A 54 1.20 2.17 5.92
N PHE A 55 0.99 3.42 5.55
CA PHE A 55 0.53 3.82 4.22
C PHE A 55 1.54 4.76 3.60
N LEU A 56 2.00 4.44 2.39
CA LEU A 56 2.91 5.24 1.59
C LEU A 56 2.17 5.70 0.33
N SER A 57 2.03 7.01 0.14
CA SER A 57 1.53 7.57 -1.12
C SER A 57 2.69 7.71 -2.12
N THR A 58 2.54 7.17 -3.33
CA THR A 58 3.54 7.27 -4.40
C THR A 58 3.08 8.26 -5.48
N GLU A 59 3.75 9.40 -5.59
CA GLU A 59 3.41 10.47 -6.54
C GLU A 59 3.57 10.04 -8.00
N GLY A 60 2.70 10.53 -8.88
CA GLY A 60 2.72 10.30 -10.33
C GLY A 60 2.48 8.85 -10.74
N THR A 61 2.06 7.99 -9.81
CA THR A 61 1.85 6.56 -10.06
C THR A 61 0.39 6.22 -10.23
N VAL A 62 0.15 5.20 -11.05
CA VAL A 62 -1.16 4.59 -11.30
C VAL A 62 -1.18 3.14 -10.83
N HIS A 63 -2.35 2.52 -10.87
CA HIS A 63 -2.48 1.08 -10.61
C HIS A 63 -1.44 0.25 -11.40
N GLY A 64 -0.79 -0.70 -10.73
CA GLY A 64 0.23 -1.57 -11.33
C GLY A 64 1.67 -0.99 -11.35
N PHE A 65 1.91 0.23 -10.87
CA PHE A 65 3.24 0.86 -10.92
C PHE A 65 4.34 0.02 -10.26
N ALA A 66 4.03 -0.73 -9.20
CA ALA A 66 5.00 -1.54 -8.48
C ALA A 66 5.33 -2.87 -9.20
N ALA A 67 4.51 -3.29 -10.16
CA ALA A 67 4.73 -4.51 -10.94
C ALA A 67 5.27 -4.23 -12.35
N ARG A 68 4.79 -3.16 -12.99
CA ARG A 68 5.15 -2.77 -14.35
C ARG A 68 5.28 -1.24 -14.44
N PRO A 69 6.35 -0.65 -13.86
CA PRO A 69 6.56 0.78 -13.95
C PRO A 69 6.85 1.20 -15.39
N ASN A 70 6.59 2.47 -15.72
CA ASN A 70 7.12 3.08 -16.93
C ASN A 70 8.59 3.48 -16.67
N PRO A 71 9.58 2.80 -17.27
CA PRO A 71 11.01 3.07 -17.00
C PRO A 71 11.48 4.44 -17.48
N ASP A 72 10.79 5.02 -18.46
CA ASP A 72 11.15 6.33 -19.04
C ASP A 72 10.58 7.50 -18.21
N ASN A 73 9.73 7.23 -17.22
CA ASN A 73 9.18 8.24 -16.33
C ASN A 73 9.91 8.19 -14.96
N PRO A 74 10.79 9.16 -14.65
CA PRO A 74 11.56 9.15 -13.41
C PRO A 74 10.69 9.28 -12.15
N VAL A 75 9.52 9.92 -12.23
CA VAL A 75 8.57 10.04 -11.11
C VAL A 75 7.96 8.67 -10.79
N VAL A 76 7.52 7.94 -11.82
CA VAL A 76 6.99 6.58 -11.66
C VAL A 76 8.07 5.63 -11.12
N MET A 77 9.30 5.73 -11.65
CA MET A 77 10.43 4.91 -11.18
C MET A 77 10.80 5.20 -9.72
N LYS A 78 10.72 6.47 -9.28
CA LYS A 78 10.86 6.82 -7.86
C LYS A 78 9.80 6.11 -7.02
N GLY A 79 8.53 6.16 -7.43
CA GLY A 79 7.45 5.45 -6.74
C GLY A 79 7.69 3.94 -6.67
N TYR A 80 8.11 3.31 -7.77
CA TYR A 80 8.50 1.90 -7.81
C TYR A 80 9.60 1.56 -6.80
N THR A 81 10.67 2.36 -6.76
CA THR A 81 11.77 2.16 -5.80
C THR A 81 11.28 2.31 -4.36
N GLN A 82 10.46 3.33 -4.07
CA GLN A 82 9.89 3.53 -2.73
C GLN A 82 9.01 2.36 -2.27
N ALA A 83 8.26 1.74 -3.19
CA ALA A 83 7.48 0.54 -2.87
C ALA A 83 8.39 -0.67 -2.55
N ASN A 84 9.50 -0.84 -3.27
CA ASN A 84 10.47 -1.89 -2.98
C ASN A 84 11.19 -1.66 -1.64
N ASP A 85 11.57 -0.41 -1.35
CA ASP A 85 12.16 -0.04 -0.06
C ASP A 85 11.19 -0.32 1.09
N LEU A 86 9.90 0.03 0.93
CA LEU A 86 8.86 -0.29 1.90
C LEU A 86 8.77 -1.80 2.16
N ILE A 87 8.81 -2.62 1.11
CA ILE A 87 8.78 -4.09 1.25
C ILE A 87 9.97 -4.57 2.07
N ALA A 88 11.18 -4.11 1.72
CA ALA A 88 12.41 -4.52 2.40
C ALA A 88 12.45 -4.06 3.86
N GLU A 89 12.03 -2.83 4.14
CA GLU A 89 11.91 -2.30 5.50
C GLU A 89 10.90 -3.09 6.32
N TRP A 90 9.69 -3.31 5.78
CA TRP A 90 8.63 -4.01 6.49
C TRP A 90 9.01 -5.45 6.82
N ALA A 91 9.67 -6.12 5.87
CA ALA A 91 10.22 -7.45 6.08
C ALA A 91 11.25 -7.46 7.21
N LYS A 92 12.21 -6.52 7.22
CA LYS A 92 13.23 -6.43 8.29
C LYS A 92 12.64 -6.17 9.68
N THR A 93 11.51 -5.47 9.76
CA THR A 93 10.89 -5.11 11.04
C THR A 93 9.93 -6.17 11.57
N HIS A 94 9.29 -6.95 10.69
CA HIS A 94 8.14 -7.79 11.06
C HIS A 94 8.20 -9.25 10.56
N LEU A 95 9.33 -9.70 10.01
CA LEU A 95 9.64 -11.11 9.70
C LEU A 95 10.89 -11.55 10.46
#